data_AF-A0A9K3HN88-F1
#
_entry.id   AF-A0A9K3HN88-F1
#
_cell.length_a   1.000
_cell.length_b   1.000
_cell.length_c   1.000
_cell.angle_alpha   90.00
_cell.angle_beta   90.00
_cell.angle_gamma   90.00
#
_symmetry.space_group_name_H-M   'P 1'
#
loop_
_entity.id
_entity.type
_entity.pdbx_description
1 polymer ?
#
loop_
_entity_poly.entity_id
_entity_poly.type
_entity_poly.pdbx_seq_one_letter_code
_entity_poly.pdbx_strand_id
1 'polypeptide(L)' 'MRKDIDLKSKFLQVYDSIKSDLLHDPAFEFDDDSRQWVERMIDYNVPGGIISVAVMVQETFVLLKIIEGY' A
#
# COMPACT_ATOMS: atom_id res chain seq x y z
N MET A 1 -26.74 -0.81 -4.20
CA MET A 1 -25.40 -0.19 -4.12
C MET A 1 -24.54 -1.17 -3.36
N ARG A 2 -23.59 -1.86 -4.03
CA ARG A 2 -22.65 -2.74 -3.32
C ARG A 2 -21.96 -1.86 -2.28
N LYS A 3 -21.76 -2.37 -1.06
CA LYS A 3 -20.76 -1.79 -0.17
C LYS A 3 -19.44 -2.01 -0.88
N ASP A 4 -19.10 -1.11 -1.79
CA ASP A 4 -17.73 -0.86 -2.17
C ASP A 4 -17.13 -0.37 -0.87
N ILE A 5 -16.69 -1.32 -0.04
CA ILE A 5 -15.76 -1.09 1.05
C ILE A 5 -14.73 -0.14 0.43
N ASP A 6 -14.41 0.96 1.09
CA ASP A 6 -13.46 1.92 0.54
C ASP A 6 -12.05 1.30 0.53
N LEU A 7 -11.84 0.33 -0.38
CA LEU A 7 -10.65 -0.48 -0.53
C LEU A 7 -9.48 0.42 -0.86
N LYS A 8 -9.74 1.52 -1.59
CA LYS A 8 -8.74 2.53 -1.90
C LYS A 8 -8.27 3.25 -0.64
N SER A 9 -9.16 3.77 0.21
CA SER A 9 -8.73 4.41 1.46
C SER A 9 -8.05 3.43 2.41
N LYS A 10 -8.54 2.19 2.50
CA LYS A 10 -7.88 1.16 3.31
C LYS A 10 -6.49 0.78 2.75
N PHE A 11 -6.35 0.75 1.44
CA PHE A 11 -5.06 0.56 0.78
C PHE A 11 -4.11 1.71 1.09
N LEU A 12 -4.57 2.96 1.01
CA LEU A 12 -3.75 4.14 1.34
C LEU A 12 -3.30 4.14 2.80
N GLN A 13 -4.15 3.71 3.74
CA GLN A 13 -3.75 3.54 5.15
C GLN A 13 -2.63 2.49 5.33
N VAL A 14 -2.73 1.36 4.63
CA VAL A 14 -1.69 0.32 4.67
C VAL A 14 -0.42 0.81 3.98
N TYR A 15 -0.55 1.51 2.85
CA TYR A 15 0.56 2.15 2.16
C TYR A 15 1.32 3.12 3.07
N ASP A 16 0.63 4.00 3.80
CA ASP A 16 1.25 4.93 4.74
C ASP A 16 2.01 4.20 5.85
N SER A 17 1.45 3.09 6.34
CA SER A 17 2.09 2.26 7.36
C SER A 17 3.38 1.61 6.82
N ILE A 18 3.30 0.97 5.65
CA ILE A 18 4.47 0.34 5.00
C ILE A 18 5.53 1.38 4.64
N LYS A 19 5.13 2.56 4.14
CA LYS A 19 6.04 3.67 3.85
C LYS A 19 6.76 4.12 5.12
N SER A 20 6.03 4.28 6.24
CA SER A 20 6.64 4.60 7.53
C SER A 20 7.64 3.54 7.98
N ASP A 21 7.28 2.25 7.89
CA ASP A 21 8.16 1.16 8.28
C ASP A 21 9.44 1.12 7.44
N LEU A 22 9.34 1.32 6.12
CA LEU A 22 10.49 1.38 5.22
C LEU A 22 11.41 2.57 5.51
N LEU A 23 10.83 3.75 5.78
CA LEU A 23 11.62 4.94 6.09
C LEU A 23 12.34 4.83 7.44
N HIS A 24 11.81 4.05 8.38
CA HIS A 24 12.39 3.87 9.72
C HIS A 24 13.02 2.48 9.91
N ASP A 25 13.35 1.79 8.83
CA ASP A 25 13.96 0.46 8.88
C ASP A 25 15.33 0.51 9.58
N PRO A 26 15.54 -0.22 10.68
CA PRO A 26 16.82 -0.22 11.40
C PRO A 26 17.97 -0.86 10.61
N ALA A 27 17.68 -1.56 9.50
CA ALA A 27 18.70 -2.10 8.61
C ALA A 27 19.44 -1.02 7.80
N PHE A 28 18.94 0.22 7.76
CA PHE A 28 19.57 1.34 7.08
C PHE A 28 19.59 2.59 7.97
N GLU A 29 20.78 3.18 8.14
CA GLU A 29 20.93 4.45 8.84
C GLU A 29 20.63 5.61 7.90
N PHE A 30 19.37 6.06 7.92
CA PHE A 30 18.95 7.26 7.22
C PHE A 30 19.40 8.53 7.96
N ASP A 31 20.01 9.45 7.22
CA ASP A 31 19.99 10.87 7.57
C ASP A 31 18.70 11.55 7.06
N ASP A 32 18.49 12.81 7.41
CA ASP A 32 17.28 13.56 7.04
C ASP A 32 17.12 13.69 5.52
N ASP A 33 18.24 13.90 4.79
CA ASP A 33 18.24 14.11 3.35
C ASP A 33 17.88 12.82 2.59
N SER A 34 18.50 11.70 2.95
CA SER A 34 18.22 10.38 2.37
C SER A 34 16.80 9.93 2.69
N ARG A 35 16.30 10.16 3.91
CA ARG A 35 14.91 9.85 4.28
C ARG A 35 13.91 10.64 3.44
N GLN A 36 14.11 11.95 3.34
CA GLN A 36 13.25 12.82 2.53
C GLN A 36 13.30 12.46 1.05
N TRP A 37 14.48 12.10 0.54
CA TRP A 37 14.64 11.67 -0.85
C TRP A 37 13.86 10.38 -1.14
N VAL A 38 13.99 9.36 -0.28
CA VAL A 38 13.27 8.08 -0.42
C VAL A 38 11.76 8.28 -0.28
N GLU A 39 11.31 9.09 0.68
CA GLU A 39 9.89 9.40 0.85
C GLU A 39 9.28 9.98 -0.44
N ARG A 40 9.92 10.99 -1.03
CA ARG A 40 9.48 11.59 -2.29
C ARG A 40 9.53 10.61 -3.45
N MET A 41 10.56 9.78 -3.51
CA MET A 41 10.70 8.76 -4.56
C MET A 41 9.56 7.74 -4.50
N ILE A 42 9.17 7.29 -3.30
CA ILE A 42 8.06 6.35 -3.11
C ILE A 42 6.74 7.02 -3.49
N ASP A 43 6.46 8.23 -2.99
CA ASP A 43 5.22 8.97 -3.28
C ASP A 43 5.07 9.33 -4.76
N TYR A 44 6.17 9.50 -5.49
CA TYR A 44 6.15 9.77 -6.92
C TYR A 44 5.83 8.51 -7.74
N ASN A 45 6.42 7.36 -7.39
CA ASN A 45 6.38 6.16 -8.23
C ASN A 45 5.24 5.18 -7.89
N VAL A 46 4.75 5.15 -6.65
CA VAL A 46 3.85 4.07 -6.18
C VAL A 46 2.36 4.37 -6.36
N PRO A 47 1.81 5.50 -5.87
CA PRO A 47 0.37 5.71 -5.84
C PRO A 47 -0.31 5.78 -7.22
N GLY A 48 0.43 6.16 -8.27
CA GLY A 48 -0.14 6.37 -9.61
C GLY A 48 -0.51 5.08 -10.36
N GLY A 49 0.25 3.99 -10.19
CA GLY A 49 0.08 2.76 -10.98
C GLY A 49 -0.17 1.50 -10.16
N ILE A 50 0.39 1.41 -8.95
CA ILE A 50 0.34 0.18 -8.14
C ILE A 50 -1.03 -0.01 -7.48
N ILE A 51 -1.78 1.06 -7.23
CA ILE A 51 -3.11 1.00 -6.59
C ILE A 51 -4.06 0.10 -7.37
N SER A 52 -4.09 0.20 -8.71
CA SER A 52 -4.99 -0.63 -9.53
C SER A 52 -4.69 -2.12 -9.40
N VAL A 53 -3.40 -2.48 -9.34
CA VAL A 53 -2.97 -3.88 -9.15
C VAL A 53 -3.35 -4.35 -7.75
N ALA A 54 -3.12 -3.53 -6.73
CA ALA A 54 -3.46 -3.88 -5.36
C ALA A 54 -4.97 -4.08 -5.13
N VAL A 55 -5.80 -3.23 -5.73
CA VAL A 55 -7.26 -3.38 -5.70
C VAL A 55 -7.66 -4.70 -6.37
N MET A 56 -7.09 -5.04 -7.53
CA MET A 56 -7.38 -6.31 -8.22
C MET A 56 -7.00 -7.53 -7.37
N VAL A 57 -5.86 -7.50 -6.68
CA VAL A 57 -5.43 -8.58 -5.77
C VAL A 57 -6.43 -8.71 -4.61
N GLN A 58 -6.85 -7.60 -4.02
CA GLN A 58 -7.80 -7.62 -2.91
C GLN A 58 -9.18 -8.14 -3.34
N GLU A 59 -9.67 -7.72 -4.50
CA GLU A 59 -10.92 -8.23 -5.07
C GLU A 59 -10.84 -9.74 -5.34
N THR A 60 -9.74 -10.20 -5.95
CA THR A 60 -9.52 -11.62 -6.23
C THR A 60 -9.45 -12.45 -4.95
N PHE A 61 -8.78 -11.93 -3.91
CA PHE A 61 -8.70 -12.60 -2.62
C PHE A 61 -10.07 -12.74 -1.95
N VAL A 62 -10.90 -11.69 -2.00
CA VAL A 62 -12.28 -11.76 -1.48
C VAL A 62 -13.11 -12.77 -2.26
N LEU A 63 -12.98 -12.81 -3.59
CA LEU A 63 -13.66 -13.80 -4.42
C LEU A 63 -13.24 -15.24 -4.09
N LEU A 64 -11.93 -15.47 -3.91
CA LEU A 64 -11.41 -16.79 -3.53
C LEU A 64 -11.95 -17.23 -2.17
N LYS A 65 -12.00 -16.35 -1.17
CA LYS A 65 -12.61 -16.69 0.13
C LYS A 65 -14.07 -17.11 0.02
N ILE A 66 -14.85 -16.41 -0.82
CA ILE A 66 -16.26 -16.73 -1.04
C ILE A 66 -16.41 -18.10 -1.73
N ILE A 67 -15.56 -18.39 -2.72
CA ILE A 67 -15.61 -19.65 -3.47
C ILE A 67 -15.14 -20.83 -2.63
N GLU A 68 -14.10 -20.65 -1.81
CA GLU A 68 -13.52 -21.70 -0.96
C GLU A 68 -14.25 -21.88 0.38
N GLY A 69 -15.24 -21.03 0.69
CA GLY A 69 -16.11 -21.19 1.88
C GLY A 69 -15.46 -20.79 3.21
N TYR A 70 -14.49 -19.86 3.18
CA TYR A 70 -13.84 -19.31 4.38
C TYR A 70 -14.61 -18.15 5.02
#